data_AF-A0A494WV87-F1
#
_entry.id   AF-A0A494WV87-F1
#
_cell.length_a   1.000
_cell.length_b   1.000
_cell.length_c   1.000
_cell.angle_alpha   90.00
_cell.angle_beta   90.00
_cell.angle_gamma   90.00
#
_symmetry.space_group_name_H-M   'P 1'
#
loop_
_entity.id
_entity.type
_entity.pdbx_description
1 polymer ?
#
loop_
_entity_poly.entity_id
_entity_poly.type
_entity_poly.pdbx_seq_one_letter_code
_entity_poly.pdbx_strand_id
1 'polypeptide(L)'
;MPTKILEIRKRIDIDTFENRFVKWIITSIQNKLRHFQRVYRRTFADSSVFDERIIEMTDSMWNRLYKMKRFSFLVDVGDLHRIDTLSLVLQMAPGYREVYKYYLMLVKGLSLQSDIFHISIKDLAQLYEYWCFLKLHSILRDRYQLEKHDLIRVNNTGLTVRLDKSRRASIYYTNPQNNEKIVLSYNNLLNTKMPTTSQRPDSMLTLKKEDGDVEYQYVFDAKYRLNPALPGSEYYSKYRKPGPEEDDINTMHRYRDAILYSRGEEIAKTVFGAYIFSLTRIVVIMQA
;
A
#
# COMPACT_ATOMS: atom_id res chain seq x y z
N MET A 1 36.56 19.91 60.04
CA MET A 1 36.85 19.44 58.67
C MET A 1 35.54 19.04 57.99
N PRO A 2 35.32 19.30 56.68
CA PRO A 2 34.11 18.86 56.00
C PRO A 2 34.17 17.34 55.80
N THR A 3 33.16 16.62 56.28
CA THR A 3 33.08 15.14 56.27
C THR A 3 32.43 14.56 55.02
N LYS A 4 32.02 15.38 54.06
CA LYS A 4 31.38 14.95 52.81
C LYS A 4 31.80 15.83 51.64
N ILE A 5 32.10 15.18 50.52
CA ILE A 5 32.40 15.80 49.23
C ILE A 5 31.34 15.35 48.22
N LEU A 6 30.93 16.25 47.33
CA LEU A 6 30.07 15.96 46.19
C LEU A 6 30.86 15.16 45.15
N GLU A 7 30.52 13.89 44.98
CA GLU A 7 31.08 13.01 43.96
C GLU A 7 30.02 12.70 42.90
N ILE A 8 30.31 12.99 41.63
CA ILE A 8 29.43 12.66 40.51
C ILE A 8 29.80 11.28 39.99
N ARG A 9 28.97 10.27 40.23
CA ARG A 9 29.14 8.91 39.71
C ARG A 9 28.22 8.66 38.52
N LYS A 10 28.77 8.15 37.42
CA LYS A 10 27.99 7.67 36.27
C LYS A 10 27.46 6.27 36.61
N ARG A 11 26.13 6.08 36.51
CA ARG A 11 25.47 4.77 36.63
C ARG A 11 24.75 4.44 35.33
N ILE A 12 24.74 3.16 34.97
CA ILE A 12 23.88 2.68 33.89
C ILE A 12 22.47 2.61 34.44
N ASP A 13 21.55 3.30 33.80
CA ASP A 13 20.13 3.30 34.15
C ASP A 13 19.35 2.68 32.99
N ILE A 14 18.62 1.61 33.28
CA ILE A 14 17.77 0.94 32.30
C ILE A 14 16.41 1.63 32.19
N ASP A 15 16.06 2.50 33.13
CA ASP A 15 14.77 3.19 33.16
C ASP A 15 14.75 4.46 32.29
N THR A 16 15.15 4.30 31.03
CA THR A 16 15.18 5.37 30.02
C THR A 16 13.82 5.57 29.35
N PHE A 17 13.59 6.75 28.79
CA PHE A 17 12.39 7.04 28.01
C PHE A 17 12.15 6.00 26.90
N GLU A 18 13.21 5.60 26.18
CA GLU A 18 13.14 4.62 25.10
C GLU A 18 12.68 3.26 25.60
N ASN A 19 13.20 2.81 26.74
CA ASN A 19 12.80 1.55 27.34
C ASN A 19 11.36 1.59 27.86
N ARG A 20 10.96 2.71 28.50
CA ARG A 20 9.57 2.94 28.91
C ARG A 20 8.63 2.92 27.71
N PHE A 21 9.07 3.49 26.59
CA PHE A 21 8.34 3.48 25.33
C PHE A 21 8.18 2.06 24.75
N VAL A 22 9.24 1.25 24.76
CA VAL A 22 9.16 -0.17 24.34
C VAL A 22 8.19 -0.95 25.24
N LYS A 23 8.30 -0.80 26.57
CA LYS A 23 7.36 -1.42 27.53
C LYS A 23 5.91 -1.01 27.27
N TRP A 24 5.70 0.27 26.98
CA TRP A 24 4.40 0.83 26.67
C TRP A 24 3.82 0.27 25.37
N ILE A 25 4.62 0.14 24.29
CA ILE A 25 4.18 -0.48 23.03
C ILE A 25 3.69 -1.91 23.27
N ILE A 26 4.50 -2.72 23.96
CA ILE A 26 4.15 -4.13 24.23
C ILE A 26 2.84 -4.21 24.99
N THR A 27 2.69 -3.40 26.04
CA THR A 27 1.47 -3.33 26.84
C THR A 27 0.26 -2.88 26.01
N SER A 28 0.44 -1.90 25.14
CA SER A 28 -0.61 -1.40 24.25
C SER A 28 -1.09 -2.46 23.27
N ILE A 29 -0.17 -3.24 22.68
CA ILE A 29 -0.51 -4.34 21.77
C ILE A 29 -1.26 -5.44 22.53
N GLN A 30 -0.80 -5.82 23.71
CA GLN A 30 -1.50 -6.80 24.56
C GLN A 30 -2.95 -6.39 24.85
N ASN A 31 -3.17 -5.12 25.19
CA ASN A 31 -4.51 -4.61 25.44
C ASN A 31 -5.39 -4.64 24.19
N LYS A 32 -4.83 -4.29 23.02
CA LYS A 32 -5.53 -4.37 21.73
C LYS A 32 -5.92 -5.79 21.35
N LEU A 33 -5.02 -6.77 21.55
CA LEU A 33 -5.31 -8.19 21.28
C LEU A 33 -6.48 -8.69 22.15
N ARG A 34 -6.50 -8.34 23.45
CA ARG A 34 -7.61 -8.68 24.35
C ARG A 34 -8.91 -7.99 23.95
N HIS A 35 -8.84 -6.74 23.53
CA HIS A 35 -10.01 -6.02 23.01
C HIS A 35 -10.56 -6.68 21.75
N PHE A 36 -9.68 -7.02 20.79
CA PHE A 36 -10.06 -7.73 19.56
C PHE A 36 -10.74 -9.07 19.86
N GLN A 37 -10.17 -9.91 20.73
CA GLN A 37 -10.79 -11.18 21.12
C GLN A 37 -12.20 -10.98 21.69
N ARG A 38 -12.37 -9.97 22.55
CA ARG A 38 -13.68 -9.65 23.16
C ARG A 38 -14.71 -9.25 22.10
N VAL A 39 -14.34 -8.38 21.16
CA VAL A 39 -15.21 -7.94 20.08
C VAL A 39 -15.53 -9.11 19.14
N TYR A 40 -14.51 -9.87 18.73
CA TYR A 40 -14.67 -11.02 17.83
C TYR A 40 -15.64 -12.05 18.41
N ARG A 41 -15.45 -12.45 19.68
CA ARG A 41 -16.38 -13.37 20.36
C ARG A 41 -17.79 -12.80 20.40
N ARG A 42 -17.97 -11.53 20.75
CA ARG A 42 -19.30 -10.90 20.85
C ARG A 42 -20.00 -10.82 19.48
N THR A 43 -19.28 -10.51 18.42
CA THR A 43 -19.85 -10.30 17.09
C THR A 43 -20.19 -11.61 16.39
N PHE A 44 -19.40 -12.66 16.61
CA PHE A 44 -19.49 -13.90 15.84
C PHE A 44 -19.90 -15.12 16.67
N ALA A 45 -20.24 -15.00 17.97
CA ALA A 45 -20.57 -16.14 18.85
C ALA A 45 -21.52 -17.18 18.22
N ASP A 46 -22.57 -16.71 17.51
CA ASP A 46 -23.60 -17.57 16.91
C ASP A 46 -23.46 -17.67 15.37
N SER A 47 -22.34 -17.21 14.82
CA SER A 47 -22.08 -17.20 13.39
C SER A 47 -21.28 -18.43 12.95
N SER A 48 -21.65 -19.02 11.82
CA SER A 48 -20.86 -20.07 11.16
C SER A 48 -19.46 -19.59 10.71
N VAL A 49 -19.18 -18.29 10.82
CA VAL A 49 -17.88 -17.65 10.51
C VAL A 49 -16.96 -17.61 11.74
N PHE A 50 -17.44 -18.02 12.92
CA PHE A 50 -16.61 -18.12 14.10
C PHE A 50 -15.52 -19.19 13.92
N ASP A 51 -14.28 -18.80 14.14
CA ASP A 51 -13.11 -19.65 13.99
C ASP A 51 -12.26 -19.57 15.27
N GLU A 52 -12.28 -20.65 16.04
CA GLU A 52 -11.52 -20.74 17.30
C GLU A 52 -10.02 -20.59 17.08
N ARG A 53 -9.49 -20.93 15.89
CA ARG A 53 -8.06 -20.78 15.56
C ARG A 53 -7.62 -19.32 15.65
N ILE A 54 -8.51 -18.36 15.39
CA ILE A 54 -8.23 -16.93 15.53
C ILE A 54 -8.02 -16.56 17.00
N ILE A 55 -8.81 -17.14 17.90
CA ILE A 55 -8.67 -16.94 19.34
C ILE A 55 -7.35 -17.54 19.83
N GLU A 56 -7.07 -18.79 19.48
CA GLU A 56 -5.84 -19.50 19.85
C GLU A 56 -4.59 -18.75 19.37
N MET A 57 -4.60 -18.29 18.11
CA MET A 57 -3.51 -17.50 17.54
C MET A 57 -3.32 -16.20 18.31
N THR A 58 -4.42 -15.49 18.62
CA THR A 58 -4.36 -14.23 19.37
C THR A 58 -3.86 -14.43 20.79
N ASP A 59 -4.26 -15.51 21.46
CA ASP A 59 -3.76 -15.87 22.79
C ASP A 59 -2.28 -16.23 22.78
N SER A 60 -1.84 -16.98 21.77
CA SER A 60 -0.42 -17.29 21.57
C SER A 60 0.41 -16.01 21.40
N MET A 61 -0.05 -15.06 20.57
CA MET A 61 0.60 -13.76 20.41
C MET A 61 0.65 -12.97 21.72
N TRP A 62 -0.47 -12.92 22.44
CA TRP A 62 -0.54 -12.23 23.72
C TRP A 62 0.42 -12.83 24.76
N ASN A 63 0.49 -14.16 24.84
CA ASN A 63 1.36 -14.89 25.76
C ASN A 63 2.85 -14.68 25.44
N ARG A 64 3.22 -14.61 24.15
CA ARG A 64 4.60 -14.27 23.74
C ARG A 64 5.01 -12.88 24.21
N LEU A 65 4.15 -11.89 24.01
CA LEU A 65 4.37 -10.51 24.49
C LEU A 65 4.43 -10.44 26.01
N TYR A 66 3.59 -11.22 26.70
CA TYR A 66 3.58 -11.30 28.16
C TYR A 66 4.90 -11.84 28.70
N LYS A 67 5.38 -12.96 28.14
CA LYS A 67 6.68 -13.53 28.50
C LYS A 67 7.82 -12.56 28.23
N MET A 68 7.81 -11.89 27.07
CA MET A 68 8.82 -10.90 26.71
C MET A 68 8.87 -9.72 27.69
N LYS A 69 7.72 -9.22 28.14
CA LYS A 69 7.65 -8.15 29.14
C LYS A 69 8.08 -8.62 30.54
N ARG A 70 7.69 -9.84 30.94
CA ARG A 70 7.88 -10.36 32.32
C ARG A 70 9.24 -11.00 32.57
N PHE A 71 9.91 -11.51 31.55
CA PHE A 71 11.20 -12.20 31.68
C PHE A 71 12.35 -11.44 31.00
N SER A 72 12.27 -10.10 30.98
CA SER A 72 13.31 -9.22 30.46
C SER A 72 13.55 -8.04 31.40
N PHE A 73 14.55 -7.22 31.06
CA PHE A 73 14.87 -5.98 31.78
C PHE A 73 13.69 -4.99 31.85
N LEU A 74 12.66 -5.15 31.02
CA LEU A 74 11.48 -4.28 31.01
C LEU A 74 10.61 -4.40 32.28
N VAL A 75 10.83 -5.40 33.12
CA VAL A 75 10.17 -5.49 34.42
C VAL A 75 10.51 -4.29 35.30
N ASP A 76 11.79 -3.92 35.33
CA ASP A 76 12.35 -2.87 36.20
C ASP A 76 12.25 -1.46 35.59
N VAL A 77 11.76 -1.36 34.35
CA VAL A 77 11.54 -0.09 33.65
C VAL A 77 10.21 0.51 34.08
N GLY A 78 10.16 1.82 34.33
CA GLY A 78 8.93 2.53 34.72
C GLY A 78 7.86 2.55 33.62
N ASP A 79 6.69 3.08 33.96
CA ASP A 79 5.64 3.32 32.97
C ASP A 79 5.87 4.63 32.20
N LEU A 80 5.41 4.65 30.95
CA LEU A 80 5.43 5.85 30.13
C LEU A 80 4.18 6.69 30.40
N HIS A 81 4.36 7.91 30.90
CA HIS A 81 3.24 8.80 31.22
C HIS A 81 2.88 9.77 30.09
N ARG A 82 3.84 10.16 29.23
CA ARG A 82 3.60 11.08 28.10
C ARG A 82 4.49 10.74 26.90
N ILE A 83 3.95 10.92 25.69
CA ILE A 83 4.67 10.78 24.42
C ILE A 83 4.87 12.19 23.86
N ASP A 84 5.65 13.01 24.56
CA ASP A 84 5.80 14.42 24.20
C ASP A 84 7.07 14.70 23.39
N THR A 85 7.99 13.72 23.30
CA THR A 85 9.30 13.89 22.68
C THR A 85 9.60 12.82 21.64
N LEU A 86 9.93 13.25 20.42
CA LEU A 86 10.50 12.39 19.38
C LEU A 86 11.96 12.11 19.74
N SER A 87 12.22 10.98 20.41
CA SER A 87 13.60 10.54 20.69
C SER A 87 14.31 10.15 19.40
N LEU A 88 15.51 10.72 19.19
CA LEU A 88 16.39 10.37 18.07
C LEU A 88 16.87 8.91 18.17
N VAL A 89 17.00 8.38 19.38
CA VAL A 89 17.35 6.98 19.62
C VAL A 89 16.26 6.05 19.06
N LEU A 90 14.99 6.38 19.25
CA LEU A 90 13.88 5.62 18.65
C LEU A 90 13.88 5.68 17.11
N GLN A 91 14.48 6.71 16.51
CA GLN A 91 14.53 6.86 15.04
C GLN A 91 15.76 6.20 14.42
N MET A 92 16.88 6.16 15.14
CA MET A 92 18.18 5.81 14.55
C MET A 92 18.87 4.62 15.19
N ALA A 93 18.65 4.35 16.48
CA ALA A 93 19.38 3.29 17.16
C ALA A 93 18.86 1.90 16.73
N PRO A 94 19.76 0.97 16.38
CA PRO A 94 19.38 -0.41 16.07
C PRO A 94 18.61 -1.06 17.22
N GLY A 95 17.60 -1.87 16.88
CA GLY A 95 16.66 -2.46 17.83
C GLY A 95 15.46 -1.54 18.08
N TYR A 96 15.71 -0.32 18.57
CA TYR A 96 14.64 0.65 18.86
C TYR A 96 13.94 1.13 17.59
N ARG A 97 14.72 1.42 16.54
CA ARG A 97 14.19 1.86 15.24
C ARG A 97 13.24 0.82 14.64
N GLU A 98 13.59 -0.46 14.72
CA GLU A 98 12.77 -1.55 14.22
C GLU A 98 11.48 -1.68 15.03
N VAL A 99 11.56 -1.62 16.37
CA VAL A 99 10.38 -1.63 17.24
C VAL A 99 9.46 -0.46 16.92
N TYR A 100 10.01 0.75 16.78
CA TYR A 100 9.26 1.95 16.44
C TYR A 100 8.62 1.86 15.06
N LYS A 101 9.36 1.36 14.05
CA LYS A 101 8.84 1.08 12.71
C LYS A 101 7.65 0.12 12.74
N TYR A 102 7.76 -1.02 13.41
CA TYR A 102 6.68 -2.00 13.50
C TYR A 102 5.49 -1.47 14.28
N TYR A 103 5.71 -0.69 15.33
CA TYR A 103 4.64 0.00 16.04
C TYR A 103 3.90 0.98 15.13
N LEU A 104 4.61 1.82 14.37
CA LEU A 104 3.99 2.72 13.41
C LEU A 104 3.23 1.97 12.32
N MET A 105 3.81 0.89 11.77
CA MET A 105 3.14 0.04 10.80
C MET A 105 1.85 -0.56 11.37
N LEU A 106 1.87 -1.01 12.62
CA LEU A 106 0.71 -1.57 13.30
C LEU A 106 -0.35 -0.50 13.58
N VAL A 107 0.03 0.67 14.07
CA VAL A 107 -0.91 1.78 14.35
C VAL A 107 -1.50 2.34 13.06
N LYS A 108 -0.70 2.51 12.00
CA LYS A 108 -1.18 3.01 10.70
C LYS A 108 -1.97 1.95 9.93
N GLY A 109 -1.57 0.68 10.02
CA GLY A 109 -2.36 -0.44 9.53
C GLY A 109 -3.70 -0.55 10.25
N LEU A 110 -3.72 -0.35 11.57
CA LEU A 110 -4.95 -0.30 12.38
C LEU A 110 -5.76 0.99 12.17
N SER A 111 -5.15 2.12 11.80
CA SER A 111 -5.89 3.35 11.45
C SER A 111 -6.53 3.27 10.07
N LEU A 112 -6.00 2.43 9.17
CA LEU A 112 -6.77 1.94 8.03
C LEU A 112 -7.91 1.04 8.51
N GLN A 113 -7.72 0.27 9.59
CA GLN A 113 -8.61 -0.80 10.06
C GLN A 113 -9.82 -0.38 10.90
N SER A 114 -9.78 0.77 11.57
CA SER A 114 -11.00 1.37 12.16
C SER A 114 -12.05 1.73 11.11
N ASP A 115 -11.63 2.01 9.87
CA ASP A 115 -12.51 2.19 8.72
C ASP A 115 -12.74 0.88 7.93
N ILE A 116 -11.90 -0.16 8.08
CA ILE A 116 -12.05 -1.47 7.38
C ILE A 116 -13.37 -2.18 7.71
N PHE A 117 -13.92 -2.03 8.92
CA PHE A 117 -15.23 -2.60 9.25
C PHE A 117 -16.41 -1.92 8.51
N HIS A 118 -16.14 -0.82 7.80
CA HIS A 118 -17.07 -0.13 6.89
C HIS A 118 -16.53 0.01 5.46
N ILE A 119 -15.44 -0.67 5.09
CA ILE A 119 -14.90 -0.61 3.71
C ILE A 119 -15.89 -1.30 2.77
N SER A 120 -16.45 -0.51 1.86
CA SER A 120 -17.25 -1.05 0.78
C SER A 120 -16.35 -1.81 -0.21
N ILE A 121 -16.93 -2.72 -0.99
CA ILE A 121 -16.20 -3.44 -2.06
C ILE A 121 -15.54 -2.45 -3.04
N LYS A 122 -16.13 -1.26 -3.22
CA LYS A 122 -15.59 -0.18 -4.05
C LYS A 122 -14.29 0.39 -3.48
N ASP A 123 -14.22 0.59 -2.17
CA ASP A 123 -13.01 1.08 -1.51
C ASP A 123 -11.88 0.04 -1.57
N LEU A 124 -12.23 -1.25 -1.54
CA LEU A 124 -11.25 -2.34 -1.67
C LEU A 124 -10.69 -2.47 -3.10
N ALA A 125 -11.53 -2.31 -4.12
CA ALA A 125 -11.09 -2.24 -5.51
C ALA A 125 -10.12 -1.07 -5.74
N GLN A 126 -10.42 0.09 -5.16
CA GLN A 126 -9.57 1.27 -5.23
C GLN A 126 -8.22 1.08 -4.51
N LEU A 127 -8.22 0.45 -3.33
CA LEU A 127 -6.98 0.13 -2.63
C LEU A 127 -6.09 -0.81 -3.45
N TYR A 128 -6.70 -1.76 -4.15
CA TYR A 128 -5.99 -2.66 -5.04
C TYR A 128 -5.38 -1.92 -6.24
N GLU A 129 -6.11 -0.96 -6.82
CA GLU A 129 -5.62 -0.05 -7.86
C GLU A 129 -4.35 0.71 -7.41
N TYR A 130 -4.38 1.32 -6.22
CA TYR A 130 -3.22 1.99 -5.64
C TYR A 130 -2.05 1.04 -5.42
N TRP A 131 -2.33 -0.18 -4.94
CA TRP A 131 -1.30 -1.17 -4.73
C TRP A 131 -0.62 -1.57 -6.06
N CYS A 132 -1.40 -1.80 -7.12
CA CYS A 132 -0.88 -2.08 -8.46
C CYS A 132 -0.01 -0.93 -8.98
N PHE A 133 -0.47 0.31 -8.86
CA PHE A 133 0.29 1.49 -9.27
C PHE A 133 1.62 1.61 -8.51
N LEU A 134 1.60 1.47 -7.18
CA LEU A 134 2.82 1.50 -6.37
C LEU A 134 3.75 0.32 -6.67
N LYS A 135 3.20 -0.84 -7.03
CA LYS A 135 3.99 -2.00 -7.44
C LYS A 135 4.69 -1.76 -8.77
N LEU A 136 4.01 -1.17 -9.76
CA LEU A 136 4.63 -0.73 -11.01
C LEU A 136 5.74 0.30 -10.74
N HIS A 137 5.48 1.30 -9.89
CA HIS A 137 6.48 2.28 -9.49
C HIS A 137 7.74 1.61 -8.89
N SER A 138 7.55 0.62 -8.01
CA SER A 138 8.67 -0.15 -7.42
C SER A 138 9.47 -0.89 -8.47
N ILE A 139 8.81 -1.58 -9.41
CA ILE A 139 9.50 -2.34 -10.48
C ILE A 139 10.29 -1.40 -11.39
N LEU A 140 9.71 -0.25 -11.77
CA LEU A 140 10.38 0.73 -12.62
C LEU A 140 11.56 1.38 -11.90
N ARG A 141 11.42 1.68 -10.61
CA ARG A 141 12.50 2.26 -9.81
C ARG A 141 13.73 1.37 -9.70
N ASP A 142 13.54 0.05 -9.69
CA ASP A 142 14.65 -0.90 -9.64
C ASP A 142 15.45 -0.96 -10.96
N ARG A 143 14.85 -0.51 -12.08
CA ARG A 143 15.44 -0.62 -13.43
C ARG A 143 15.79 0.71 -14.10
N TYR A 144 15.14 1.81 -13.70
CA TYR A 144 15.24 3.10 -14.36
C TYR A 144 15.54 4.22 -13.36
N GLN A 145 16.19 5.27 -13.84
CA GLN A 145 16.56 6.41 -13.01
C GLN A 145 15.33 7.29 -12.78
N LEU A 146 14.98 7.52 -11.51
CA LEU A 146 13.88 8.40 -11.13
C LEU A 146 14.29 9.87 -11.32
N GLU A 147 13.54 10.63 -12.10
CA GLU A 147 13.74 12.07 -12.26
C GLU A 147 12.82 12.88 -11.34
N LYS A 148 11.52 12.58 -11.40
CA LYS A 148 10.49 13.34 -10.68
C LYS A 148 9.32 12.44 -10.32
N HIS A 149 8.72 12.67 -9.15
CA HIS A 149 7.45 12.05 -8.78
C HIS A 149 6.53 13.07 -8.11
N ASP A 150 5.25 13.03 -8.45
CA ASP A 150 4.22 13.87 -7.81
C ASP A 150 3.46 13.12 -6.68
N LEU A 151 3.98 11.95 -6.25
CA LEU A 151 3.33 11.07 -5.28
C LEU A 151 3.32 11.55 -3.82
N ILE A 152 4.33 12.29 -3.39
CA ILE A 152 4.53 12.62 -1.98
C ILE A 152 4.67 14.13 -1.86
N ARG A 153 3.68 14.77 -1.22
CA ARG A 153 3.81 16.14 -0.73
C ARG A 153 3.99 16.12 0.78
N VAL A 154 5.09 16.69 1.25
CA VAL A 154 5.32 16.91 2.68
C VAL A 154 4.49 18.12 3.10
N ASN A 155 3.62 17.97 4.11
CA ASN A 155 2.96 19.10 4.77
C ASN A 155 3.54 19.27 6.17
N ASN A 156 3.45 20.49 6.72
CA ASN A 156 4.05 20.90 8.00
C ASN A 156 3.58 20.12 9.25
N THR A 157 2.69 19.13 9.10
CA THR A 157 2.22 18.23 10.16
C THR A 157 2.70 16.77 10.00
N GLY A 158 3.63 16.50 9.07
CA GLY A 158 4.29 15.20 8.90
C GLY A 158 4.26 14.64 7.47
N LEU A 159 4.92 13.49 7.28
CA LEU A 159 5.00 12.78 6.00
C LEU A 159 3.69 12.02 5.74
N THR A 160 2.77 12.61 4.98
CA THR A 160 1.53 11.94 4.56
C THR A 160 1.60 11.63 3.07
N VAL A 161 1.69 10.35 2.71
CA VAL A 161 1.50 9.91 1.32
C VAL A 161 0.00 9.97 1.04
N ARG A 162 -0.44 10.97 0.25
CA ARG A 162 -1.82 11.06 -0.22
C ARG A 162 -1.83 10.82 -1.73
N LEU A 163 -2.18 9.60 -2.13
CA LEU A 163 -2.83 9.35 -3.42
C LEU A 163 -4.26 9.90 -3.28
N ASP A 164 -4.42 11.19 -3.55
CA ASP A 164 -5.71 11.86 -3.43
C ASP A 164 -6.67 11.32 -4.51
N LYS A 165 -7.92 11.04 -4.12
CA LYS A 165 -8.98 10.39 -4.92
C LYS A 165 -9.29 11.12 -6.24
N SER A 166 -8.88 12.38 -6.36
CA SER A 166 -9.14 13.26 -7.50
C SER A 166 -7.87 13.69 -8.26
N ARG A 167 -6.67 13.31 -7.80
CA ARG A 167 -5.42 13.82 -8.36
C ARG A 167 -4.77 12.82 -9.31
N ARG A 168 -4.44 13.34 -10.50
CA ARG A 168 -3.52 12.71 -11.44
C ARG A 168 -2.15 12.66 -10.78
N ALA A 169 -1.55 11.49 -10.72
CA ALA A 169 -0.17 11.34 -10.29
C ALA A 169 0.65 10.85 -11.48
N SER A 170 1.78 11.52 -11.75
CA SER A 170 2.73 11.08 -12.76
C SER A 170 4.11 10.94 -12.14
N ILE A 171 4.83 9.93 -12.61
CA ILE A 171 6.20 9.63 -12.21
C ILE A 171 7.03 9.52 -13.48
N TYR A 172 8.15 10.23 -13.49
CA TYR A 172 9.02 10.37 -14.63
C TYR A 172 10.32 9.62 -14.35
N TYR A 173 10.69 8.77 -15.28
CA TYR A 173 11.92 8.02 -15.28
C TYR A 173 12.66 8.21 -16.60
N THR A 174 13.96 8.03 -16.53
CA THR A 174 14.82 7.98 -17.71
C THR A 174 15.59 6.67 -17.70
N ASN A 175 15.65 6.02 -18.85
CA ASN A 175 16.47 4.84 -19.03
C ASN A 175 17.94 5.26 -19.20
N PRO A 176 18.85 4.87 -18.29
CA PRO A 176 20.24 5.29 -18.33
C PRO A 176 21.03 4.72 -19.52
N GLN A 177 20.52 3.68 -20.20
CA GLN A 177 21.23 3.04 -21.31
C GLN A 177 20.99 3.73 -22.67
N ASN A 178 19.83 4.33 -22.86
CA ASN A 178 19.37 4.84 -24.17
C ASN A 178 18.54 6.12 -24.06
N ASN A 179 18.56 6.80 -22.91
CA ASN A 179 17.83 8.03 -22.59
C ASN A 179 16.32 8.01 -22.88
N GLU A 180 15.69 6.83 -23.00
CA GLU A 180 14.25 6.73 -23.20
C GLU A 180 13.50 7.30 -22.00
N LYS A 181 12.49 8.13 -22.28
CA LYS A 181 11.65 8.74 -21.25
C LYS A 181 10.46 7.84 -20.98
N ILE A 182 10.28 7.51 -19.71
CA ILE A 182 9.21 6.63 -19.24
C ILE A 182 8.35 7.42 -18.25
N VAL A 183 7.06 7.48 -18.52
CA VAL A 183 6.08 8.15 -17.67
C VAL A 183 5.06 7.14 -17.19
N LEU A 184 4.99 6.96 -15.87
CA LEU A 184 3.94 6.17 -15.23
C LEU A 184 2.88 7.13 -14.67
N SER A 185 1.65 7.04 -15.15
CA SER A 185 0.54 7.91 -14.77
C SER A 185 -0.62 7.15 -14.14
N TYR A 186 -1.22 7.73 -13.10
CA TYR A 186 -2.39 7.24 -12.38
C TYR A 186 -3.61 8.11 -12.67
N ASN A 187 -4.75 7.48 -12.98
CA ASN A 187 -6.04 8.12 -13.23
C ASN A 187 -5.92 9.33 -14.17
N ASN A 188 -5.16 9.16 -15.26
CA ASN A 188 -4.90 10.23 -16.19
C ASN A 188 -6.11 10.41 -17.11
N LEU A 189 -6.69 11.61 -17.08
CA LEU A 189 -7.69 12.04 -18.04
C LEU A 189 -6.97 12.27 -19.37
N LEU A 190 -7.25 11.41 -20.35
CA LEU A 190 -6.85 11.62 -21.73
C LEU A 190 -7.77 12.68 -22.35
N ASN A 191 -7.54 13.94 -21.98
CA ASN A 191 -8.04 15.12 -22.69
C ASN A 191 -6.79 15.78 -23.27
N THR A 192 -6.75 16.14 -24.55
CA THR A 192 -7.22 17.49 -24.92
C THR A 192 -7.76 17.62 -26.37
N LYS A 193 -7.65 16.62 -27.26
CA LYS A 193 -8.14 16.75 -28.66
C LYS A 193 -8.52 15.40 -29.29
N MET A 194 -9.41 14.66 -28.64
CA MET A 194 -9.77 13.30 -29.07
C MET A 194 -11.17 13.32 -29.70
N PRO A 195 -11.36 12.72 -30.90
CA PRO A 195 -12.67 12.67 -31.55
C PRO A 195 -13.66 11.70 -30.87
N THR A 196 -13.25 11.02 -29.80
CA THR A 196 -13.98 9.96 -29.11
C THR A 196 -14.30 10.33 -27.66
N THR A 197 -15.21 9.56 -27.03
CA THR A 197 -15.61 9.76 -25.62
C THR A 197 -14.43 9.69 -24.66
N SER A 198 -14.41 10.58 -23.65
CA SER A 198 -13.34 10.65 -22.66
C SER A 198 -13.16 9.33 -21.92
N GLN A 199 -11.95 8.77 -21.96
CA GLN A 199 -11.58 7.56 -21.21
C GLN A 199 -10.64 7.89 -20.06
N ARG A 200 -10.74 7.10 -18.98
CA ARG A 200 -9.90 7.23 -17.77
C ARG A 200 -9.42 5.84 -17.34
N PRO A 201 -8.26 5.38 -17.85
CA PRO A 201 -7.66 4.17 -17.34
C PRO A 201 -7.10 4.38 -15.93
N ASP A 202 -7.10 3.32 -15.12
CA ASP A 202 -6.56 3.32 -13.75
C ASP A 202 -5.07 3.69 -13.75
N SER A 203 -4.28 3.03 -14.59
CA SER A 203 -2.85 3.28 -14.74
C SER A 203 -2.42 3.19 -16.20
N MET A 204 -1.49 4.05 -16.59
CA MET A 204 -0.94 4.08 -17.93
C MET A 204 0.58 4.26 -17.86
N LEU A 205 1.31 3.43 -18.62
CA LEU A 205 2.74 3.57 -18.84
C LEU A 205 2.97 4.09 -20.25
N THR A 206 3.62 5.24 -20.36
CA THR A 206 4.00 5.83 -21.64
C THR A 206 5.50 5.75 -21.79
N LEU A 207 5.97 5.17 -22.89
CA LEU A 207 7.38 5.16 -23.28
C LEU A 207 7.56 6.03 -24.52
N LYS A 208 8.49 6.97 -24.44
CA LYS A 208 8.91 7.80 -25.55
C LYS A 208 10.38 7.52 -25.85
N LYS A 209 10.63 7.05 -27.07
CA LYS A 209 11.99 6.83 -27.58
C LYS A 209 12.67 8.17 -27.88
N GLU A 210 13.97 8.27 -27.66
CA GLU A 210 14.75 9.50 -27.89
C GLU A 210 14.63 9.98 -29.34
N ASP A 211 14.76 9.05 -30.30
CA ASP A 211 14.69 9.30 -31.75
C ASP A 211 13.31 9.04 -32.39
N GLY A 212 12.32 8.67 -31.58
CA GLY A 212 10.99 8.29 -32.05
C GLY A 212 9.94 9.35 -31.82
N ASP A 213 9.23 9.75 -32.87
CA ASP A 213 8.09 10.68 -32.75
C ASP A 213 6.80 9.98 -32.27
N VAL A 214 6.88 8.67 -31.99
CA VAL A 214 5.76 7.83 -31.54
C VAL A 214 5.88 7.53 -30.06
N GLU A 215 4.81 7.79 -29.32
CA GLU A 215 4.66 7.40 -27.93
C GLU A 215 3.99 6.03 -27.82
N TYR A 216 4.64 5.09 -27.14
CA TYR A 216 4.10 3.76 -26.88
C TYR A 216 3.35 3.78 -25.55
N GLN A 217 2.06 3.51 -25.58
CA GLN A 217 1.21 3.53 -24.40
C GLN A 217 0.75 2.12 -24.03
N TYR A 218 0.91 1.77 -22.76
CA TYR A 218 0.45 0.53 -22.17
C TYR A 218 -0.58 0.87 -21.09
N VAL A 219 -1.78 0.31 -21.22
CA VAL A 219 -2.89 0.58 -20.32
C VAL A 219 -3.05 -0.58 -19.34
N PHE A 220 -3.15 -0.26 -18.06
CA PHE A 220 -3.33 -1.22 -16.98
C PHE A 220 -4.62 -0.90 -16.23
N ASP A 221 -5.50 -1.89 -16.14
CA ASP A 221 -6.76 -1.83 -15.42
C ASP A 221 -6.72 -2.84 -14.26
N ALA A 222 -6.97 -2.38 -13.04
CA ALA A 222 -6.79 -3.19 -11.85
C ALA A 222 -8.14 -3.77 -11.38
N LYS A 223 -8.28 -5.08 -11.45
CA LYS A 223 -9.49 -5.80 -11.04
C LYS A 223 -9.22 -6.59 -9.76
N TYR A 224 -9.84 -6.14 -8.67
CA TYR A 224 -9.70 -6.79 -7.37
C TYR A 224 -10.23 -8.23 -7.35
N ARG A 225 -11.30 -8.53 -8.12
CA ARG A 225 -11.84 -9.88 -8.29
C ARG A 225 -12.07 -10.19 -9.76
N LEU A 226 -11.75 -11.41 -10.13
CA LEU A 226 -12.15 -12.01 -11.41
C LEU A 226 -13.39 -12.87 -11.18
N ASN A 227 -14.14 -13.15 -12.25
CA ASN A 227 -15.25 -14.08 -12.18
C ASN A 227 -14.69 -15.49 -11.86
N PRO A 228 -15.14 -16.14 -10.78
CA PRO A 228 -14.62 -17.44 -10.35
C PRO A 228 -15.09 -18.61 -11.22
N ALA A 229 -15.95 -18.38 -12.23
CA ALA A 229 -16.55 -19.43 -13.05
C ALA A 229 -17.19 -20.55 -12.20
N LEU A 230 -18.16 -20.18 -11.36
CA LEU A 230 -18.86 -21.15 -10.51
C LEU A 230 -19.70 -22.11 -11.37
N PRO A 231 -19.62 -23.44 -11.15
CA PRO A 231 -20.44 -24.41 -11.85
C PRO A 231 -21.93 -24.05 -11.76
N GLY A 232 -22.62 -24.03 -12.91
CA GLY A 232 -24.03 -23.63 -13.02
C GLY A 232 -24.27 -22.13 -13.29
N SER A 233 -23.24 -21.29 -13.28
CA SER A 233 -23.35 -19.90 -13.74
C SER A 233 -23.33 -19.79 -15.27
N GLU A 234 -23.89 -18.70 -15.80
CA GLU A 234 -23.81 -18.39 -17.25
C GLU A 234 -22.35 -18.28 -17.71
N TYR A 235 -21.52 -17.60 -16.91
CA TYR A 235 -20.09 -17.44 -17.17
C TYR A 235 -19.36 -18.78 -17.28
N TYR A 236 -19.64 -19.73 -16.36
CA TYR A 236 -19.04 -21.06 -16.42
C TYR A 236 -19.43 -21.83 -17.69
N SER A 237 -20.69 -21.70 -18.13
CA SER A 237 -21.18 -22.36 -19.34
C SER A 237 -20.44 -21.89 -20.60
N LYS A 238 -20.06 -20.60 -20.65
CA LYS A 238 -19.30 -20.00 -21.75
C LYS A 238 -17.79 -20.26 -21.66
N TYR A 239 -17.17 -20.00 -20.50
CA TYR A 239 -15.71 -19.90 -20.38
C TYR A 239 -15.05 -21.04 -19.59
N ARG A 240 -15.80 -21.74 -18.73
CA ARG A 240 -15.37 -22.88 -17.88
C ARG A 240 -14.18 -22.66 -16.94
N LYS A 241 -13.52 -21.50 -16.99
CA LYS A 241 -12.33 -21.14 -16.19
C LYS A 241 -12.48 -19.73 -15.64
N PRO A 242 -11.92 -19.44 -14.45
CA PRO A 242 -11.95 -18.08 -13.90
C PRO A 242 -11.27 -17.06 -14.82
N GLY A 243 -11.85 -15.86 -14.92
CA GLY A 243 -11.33 -14.80 -15.80
C GLY A 243 -12.07 -13.47 -15.66
N PRO A 244 -11.63 -12.44 -16.40
CA PRO A 244 -12.32 -11.15 -16.44
C PRO A 244 -13.70 -11.26 -17.11
N GLU A 245 -14.62 -10.37 -16.77
CA GLU A 245 -15.94 -10.35 -17.39
C GLU A 245 -15.88 -9.77 -18.82
N GLU A 246 -16.90 -10.07 -19.64
CA GLU A 246 -17.00 -9.54 -21.01
C GLU A 246 -16.93 -8.01 -21.02
N ASP A 247 -17.55 -7.34 -20.05
CA ASP A 247 -17.53 -5.88 -19.90
C ASP A 247 -16.13 -5.33 -19.57
N ASP A 248 -15.31 -6.10 -18.83
CA ASP A 248 -13.93 -5.73 -18.55
C ASP A 248 -13.09 -5.79 -19.83
N ILE A 249 -13.26 -6.85 -20.61
CA ILE A 249 -12.58 -7.02 -21.91
C ILE A 249 -13.01 -5.91 -22.89
N ASN A 250 -14.30 -5.62 -22.94
CA ASN A 250 -14.85 -4.54 -23.78
C ASN A 250 -14.30 -3.17 -23.37
N THR A 251 -14.09 -2.94 -22.07
CA THR A 251 -13.45 -1.71 -21.58
C THR A 251 -12.00 -1.61 -22.08
N MET A 252 -11.25 -2.71 -22.11
CA MET A 252 -9.89 -2.71 -22.67
C MET A 252 -9.87 -2.47 -24.19
N HIS A 253 -10.81 -3.06 -24.95
CA HIS A 253 -10.98 -2.74 -26.36
C HIS A 253 -11.32 -1.26 -26.58
N ARG A 254 -12.20 -0.70 -25.74
CA ARG A 254 -12.51 0.73 -25.75
C ARG A 254 -11.28 1.59 -25.48
N TYR A 255 -10.44 1.24 -24.50
CA TYR A 255 -9.20 1.99 -24.28
C TYR A 255 -8.27 1.93 -25.49
N ARG A 256 -8.08 0.76 -26.10
CA ARG A 256 -7.26 0.63 -27.30
C ARG A 256 -7.75 1.51 -28.45
N ASP A 257 -9.05 1.50 -28.71
CA ASP A 257 -9.60 2.17 -29.89
C ASP A 257 -9.92 3.65 -29.66
N ALA A 258 -10.21 4.04 -28.42
CA ALA A 258 -10.49 5.42 -28.07
C ALA A 258 -9.22 6.25 -27.84
N ILE A 259 -8.09 5.62 -27.47
CA ILE A 259 -6.82 6.30 -27.19
C ILE A 259 -6.00 6.42 -28.49
N LEU A 260 -5.97 7.63 -29.02
CA LEU A 260 -5.43 7.97 -30.32
C LEU A 260 -4.44 9.13 -30.15
N TYR A 261 -3.44 9.17 -31.02
CA TYR A 261 -2.54 10.31 -31.16
C TYR A 261 -2.94 11.09 -32.40
N SER A 262 -3.26 12.38 -32.23
CA SER A 262 -3.52 13.29 -33.35
C SER A 262 -2.31 14.18 -33.60
N ARG A 263 -1.73 14.14 -34.79
CA ARG A 263 -0.75 15.12 -35.25
C ARG A 263 -1.23 15.73 -36.55
N GLY A 264 -1.76 16.95 -36.50
CA GLY A 264 -2.41 17.56 -37.67
C GLY A 264 -3.71 16.82 -38.01
N GLU A 265 -3.83 16.34 -39.25
CA GLU A 265 -4.98 15.54 -39.74
C GLU A 265 -4.77 14.03 -39.58
N GLU A 266 -3.56 13.57 -39.24
CA GLU A 266 -3.28 12.15 -39.07
C GLU A 266 -3.58 11.69 -37.64
N ILE A 267 -4.41 10.64 -37.56
CA ILE A 267 -4.80 9.96 -36.33
C ILE A 267 -4.12 8.58 -36.34
N ALA A 268 -3.21 8.35 -35.41
CA ALA A 268 -2.52 7.06 -35.24
C ALA A 268 -2.87 6.41 -33.90
N LYS A 269 -2.87 5.07 -33.86
CA LYS A 269 -3.06 4.31 -32.63
C LYS A 269 -1.76 4.28 -31.81
N THR A 270 -1.82 4.66 -30.54
CA THR A 270 -0.66 4.67 -29.63
C THR A 270 -0.71 3.63 -28.53
N VAL A 271 -1.85 2.97 -28.33
CA VAL A 271 -1.95 1.87 -27.36
C VAL A 271 -1.43 0.59 -27.98
N PHE A 272 -0.29 0.12 -27.48
CA PHE A 272 0.36 -1.11 -27.91
C PHE A 272 -0.07 -2.33 -27.08
N GLY A 273 -0.50 -2.11 -25.84
CA GLY A 273 -0.88 -3.19 -24.95
C GLY A 273 -1.90 -2.77 -23.91
N ALA A 274 -2.79 -3.69 -23.59
CA ALA A 274 -3.89 -3.53 -22.66
C ALA A 274 -3.94 -4.74 -21.71
N TYR A 275 -3.78 -4.51 -20.41
CA TYR A 275 -3.61 -5.55 -19.41
C TYR A 275 -4.59 -5.39 -18.25
N ILE A 276 -5.11 -6.52 -17.77
CA ILE A 276 -5.84 -6.58 -16.51
C ILE A 276 -4.94 -7.18 -15.43
N PHE A 277 -4.83 -6.46 -14.31
CA PHE A 277 -4.18 -6.94 -13.11
C PHE A 277 -5.20 -7.53 -12.15
N SER A 278 -4.94 -8.76 -11.69
CA SER A 278 -5.68 -9.39 -10.61
C SER A 278 -4.72 -9.97 -9.57
N LEU A 279 -5.18 -10.10 -8.32
CA LEU A 279 -4.39 -10.61 -7.19
C LEU A 279 -3.72 -11.96 -7.47
N THR A 280 -4.32 -12.77 -8.34
CA THR A 280 -3.86 -14.12 -8.66
C THR A 280 -3.09 -14.22 -9.98
N ARG A 281 -3.33 -13.33 -10.95
CA ARG A 281 -2.76 -13.41 -12.31
C ARG A 281 -2.74 -12.05 -13.02
N ILE A 282 -1.77 -11.85 -13.92
CA ILE A 282 -1.85 -10.84 -14.98
C ILE A 282 -2.51 -11.49 -16.19
N VAL A 283 -3.58 -10.88 -16.70
CA VAL A 283 -4.25 -11.33 -17.94
C VAL A 283 -3.89 -10.36 -19.05
N VAL A 284 -3.14 -10.84 -20.03
CA VAL A 284 -2.86 -10.09 -21.26
C VAL A 284 -4.09 -10.21 -22.16
N ILE A 285 -4.73 -9.09 -22.45
CA ILE A 285 -5.94 -9.08 -23.30
C ILE A 285 -5.56 -8.75 -24.73
N MET A 286 -4.64 -7.80 -24.94
CA MET A 286 -4.18 -7.41 -26.28
C MET A 286 -2.71 -7.06 -26.30
N GLN A 287 -2.02 -7.47 -27.36
CA GLN A 287 -0.66 -7.07 -27.71
C GLN A 287 -0.61 -6.84 -29.23
N ALA A 288 -0.12 -5.68 -29.65
CA ALA A 288 0.09 -5.33 -31.06
C ALA A 288 1.35 -5.99 -31.64
#